data_AF-A0AA37F780-F1
#
_entry.id   AF-A0AA37F780-F1
#
_cell.length_a   1.000
_cell.length_b   1.000
_cell.length_c   1.000
_cell.angle_alpha   90.00
_cell.angle_beta   90.00
_cell.angle_gamma   90.00
#
_symmetry.space_group_name_H-M   'P 1'
#
loop_
_entity.id
_entity.type
_entity.pdbx_description
1 polymer ?
#
loop_
_entity_poly.entity_id
_entity_poly.type
_entity_poly.pdbx_seq_one_letter_code
_entity_poly.pdbx_strand_id
1 'polypeptide(L)'
;MYDDDPAADLEALYSARLDADLEMAEMAATANHIHRLRKQGICTHQSSMGYVHPPVYEQQKQLKPGEQICTDLCGRVFPSIEAMEADAEEHLL
;
A
#
# COMPACT_ATOMS: atom_id res chain seq x y z
N MET A 1 -39.67 27.71 10.76
CA MET A 1 -39.03 28.05 12.04
C MET A 1 -37.69 27.34 11.98
N TYR A 2 -36.59 28.08 11.98
CA TYR A 2 -35.25 27.49 11.90
C TYR A 2 -35.01 26.75 13.21
N ASP A 3 -35.04 25.41 13.18
CA ASP A 3 -34.54 24.55 14.25
C ASP A 3 -33.00 24.54 14.19
N ASP A 4 -32.38 25.71 14.33
CA ASP A 4 -30.95 25.79 14.71
C ASP A 4 -30.90 25.44 16.20
N ASP A 5 -30.86 24.15 16.51
CA ASP A 5 -30.48 23.68 17.84
C ASP A 5 -28.95 23.73 17.92
N PRO A 6 -28.36 24.74 18.58
CA PRO A 6 -26.91 24.86 18.68
C PRO A 6 -26.29 23.67 19.43
N ALA A 7 -27.07 22.90 20.20
CA ALA A 7 -26.59 21.67 20.82
C ALA A 7 -26.40 20.54 19.79
N ALA A 8 -27.32 20.42 18.82
CA ALA A 8 -27.23 19.44 17.74
C ALA A 8 -26.04 19.73 16.82
N ASP A 9 -25.79 21.00 16.49
CA ASP A 9 -24.62 21.41 15.70
C ASP A 9 -23.30 21.11 16.43
N LEU A 10 -23.25 21.35 17.75
CA LEU A 10 -22.09 21.06 18.57
C LEU A 10 -21.82 19.54 18.64
N GLU A 11 -22.87 18.73 18.80
CA GLU A 11 -22.78 17.26 18.81
C GLU A 11 -22.31 16.70 17.47
N ALA A 12 -22.81 17.24 16.36
CA ALA A 12 -22.36 16.88 15.02
C ALA A 12 -20.87 17.20 14.81
N LEU A 13 -20.41 18.36 15.28
CA LEU A 13 -19.00 18.74 15.21
C LEU A 13 -18.10 17.84 16.06
N TYR A 14 -18.55 17.44 17.26
CA TYR A 14 -17.79 16.51 18.09
C TYR A 14 -17.72 15.12 17.46
N SER A 15 -18.83 14.62 16.93
CA SER A 15 -18.88 13.33 16.24
C SER A 15 -17.93 13.32 15.03
N ALA A 16 -17.99 14.35 14.18
CA ALA A 16 -17.11 14.46 13.02
C ALA A 16 -15.62 14.51 13.38
N ARG A 17 -15.27 15.15 14.51
CA ARG A 17 -13.88 15.17 15.01
C ARG A 17 -13.44 13.79 15.52
N LEU A 18 -14.32 13.11 16.26
CA LEU A 18 -14.03 11.77 16.75
C LEU A 18 -13.83 10.79 15.58
N ASP A 19 -14.68 10.85 14.57
CA ASP A 19 -14.54 10.02 13.37
C ASP A 19 -13.21 10.28 12.67
N ALA A 20 -12.84 11.56 12.49
CA ALA A 20 -11.56 11.94 11.91
C ALA A 20 -10.36 11.43 12.75
N ASP A 21 -10.42 11.52 14.08
CA ASP A 21 -9.36 11.01 14.96
C ASP A 21 -9.23 9.48 14.86
N LEU A 22 -10.35 8.76 14.75
CA LEU A 22 -10.36 7.30 14.57
C LEU A 22 -9.79 6.90 13.21
N GLU A 23 -10.20 7.56 12.13
CA GLU A 23 -9.65 7.33 10.78
C GLU A 23 -8.14 7.59 10.76
N MET A 24 -7.69 8.68 11.39
CA MET A 24 -6.26 9.00 11.49
C MET A 24 -5.48 7.96 12.30
N ALA A 25 -6.06 7.45 13.39
CA ALA A 25 -5.45 6.40 14.19
C ALA A 25 -5.31 5.09 13.40
N GLU A 26 -6.32 4.73 12.61
CA GLU A 26 -6.29 3.56 11.72
C GLU A 26 -5.23 3.72 10.63
N MET A 27 -5.20 4.86 9.94
CA MET A 27 -4.18 5.16 8.93
C MET A 27 -2.76 5.08 9.51
N ALA A 28 -2.54 5.60 10.72
CA ALA A 28 -1.25 5.54 11.40
C ALA A 28 -0.86 4.09 11.77
N ALA A 29 -1.81 3.28 12.22
CA ALA A 29 -1.58 1.86 12.51
C ALA A 29 -1.17 1.09 11.24
N THR A 30 -1.89 1.30 10.13
CA THR A 30 -1.60 0.69 8.82
C THR A 30 -0.23 1.13 8.30
N ALA A 31 0.10 2.42 8.38
CA ALA A 31 1.40 2.93 7.97
C ALA A 31 2.56 2.30 8.79
N ASN A 32 2.37 2.14 10.10
CA ASN A 32 3.35 1.47 10.96
C ASN A 32 3.51 -0.01 10.62
N HIS A 33 2.42 -0.70 10.27
CA HIS A 33 2.46 -2.07 9.81
C HIS A 33 3.25 -2.21 8.51
N ILE A 34 2.94 -1.42 7.48
CA ILE A 34 3.66 -1.39 6.20
C ILE A 34 5.15 -1.09 6.42
N HIS A 35 5.47 -0.12 7.28
CA HIS A 35 6.86 0.22 7.59
C HIS A 35 7.63 -0.96 8.21
N ARG A 36 6.97 -1.76 9.06
CA ARG A 36 7.58 -2.96 9.67
C ARG A 36 7.85 -4.04 8.63
N LEU A 37 6.90 -4.30 7.73
CA LEU A 37 7.08 -5.25 6.63
C LEU A 37 8.26 -4.87 5.74
N ARG A 38 8.37 -3.58 5.36
CA ARG A 38 9.52 -3.07 4.60
C ARG A 38 10.85 -3.33 5.31
N LYS A 39 10.90 -3.13 6.62
CA LYS A 39 12.10 -3.45 7.44
C LYS A 39 12.44 -4.93 7.48
N GLN A 40 11.46 -5.81 7.26
CA GLN A 40 11.66 -7.25 7.13
C GLN A 40 12.06 -7.67 5.70
N GLY A 41 12.18 -6.73 4.76
CA GLY A 41 12.51 -7.00 3.36
C GLY A 41 11.30 -7.37 2.50
N ILE A 42 10.08 -7.27 3.04
CA ILE A 42 8.85 -7.54 2.29
C ILE A 42 8.56 -6.35 1.37
N CYS A 43 8.11 -6.65 0.15
CA CYS A 43 7.74 -5.63 -0.82
C CYS A 43 6.28 -5.23 -0.58
N THR A 44 6.02 -3.95 -0.36
CA THR A 44 4.66 -3.45 -0.07
C THR A 44 4.09 -2.59 -1.19
N HIS A 45 4.73 -2.59 -2.37
CA HIS A 45 4.40 -1.65 -3.46
C HIS A 45 3.41 -2.21 -4.48
N GLN A 46 3.26 -3.54 -4.54
CA GLN A 46 2.34 -4.25 -5.45
C GLN A 46 2.40 -3.78 -6.91
N SER A 47 3.57 -3.28 -7.33
CA SER A 47 3.81 -2.79 -8.67
C SER A 47 5.10 -3.42 -9.18
N SER A 48 5.01 -4.04 -10.35
CA SER A 48 6.12 -4.77 -10.96
C SER A 48 6.22 -4.57 -12.45
N MET A 49 7.38 -4.93 -12.97
CA MET A 49 7.71 -4.95 -14.38
C MET A 49 8.28 -6.32 -14.72
N GLY A 50 7.71 -6.96 -15.74
CA GLY A 50 8.15 -8.27 -16.20
C GLY A 50 9.31 -8.20 -17.20
N TYR A 51 9.92 -9.36 -17.45
CA TYR A 51 10.89 -9.55 -18.52
C TYR A 51 10.32 -9.22 -19.91
N VAL A 52 11.09 -8.51 -20.73
CA VAL A 52 10.80 -8.23 -22.15
C VAL A 52 12.11 -8.29 -22.96
N HIS A 53 12.05 -8.80 -24.19
CA HIS A 53 13.19 -8.79 -25.13
C HIS A 53 12.79 -8.20 -26.50
N PRO A 54 13.46 -7.13 -26.98
CA PRO A 54 14.51 -6.38 -26.30
C PRO A 54 13.98 -5.62 -25.06
N PRO A 55 14.82 -5.41 -24.02
CA PRO A 55 14.41 -4.68 -22.82
C PRO A 55 14.09 -3.22 -23.16
N VAL A 56 13.01 -2.70 -22.57
CA VAL A 56 12.56 -1.30 -22.71
C VAL A 56 13.19 -0.43 -21.61
N TYR A 57 13.34 -0.99 -20.41
CA TYR A 57 13.92 -0.33 -19.23
C TYR A 57 15.18 -1.04 -18.75
N GLU A 58 16.10 -0.30 -18.12
CA GLU A 58 17.37 -0.84 -17.60
C GLU A 58 17.14 -1.99 -16.61
N GLN A 59 16.12 -1.88 -15.77
CA GLN A 59 15.76 -2.87 -14.76
C GLN A 59 15.31 -4.21 -15.35
N GLN A 60 14.91 -4.26 -16.62
CA GLN A 60 14.52 -5.51 -17.28
C GLN A 60 15.74 -6.31 -17.76
N LYS A 61 16.91 -5.69 -17.88
CA LYS A 61 18.13 -6.35 -18.35
C LYS A 61 18.63 -7.44 -17.40
N GLN A 62 18.27 -7.35 -16.13
CA GLN A 62 18.62 -8.34 -15.09
C GLN A 62 17.56 -9.43 -14.91
N LEU A 63 16.39 -9.30 -15.56
CA LEU A 63 15.32 -10.28 -15.46
C LEU A 63 15.54 -11.45 -16.42
N LYS A 64 15.06 -12.62 -16.03
CA LYS A 64 14.89 -13.79 -16.90
C LYS A 64 13.43 -13.92 -17.34
N PRO A 65 13.13 -14.65 -18.43
CA PRO A 65 11.75 -14.94 -18.82
C PRO A 65 10.90 -15.46 -17.66
N GLY A 66 9.74 -14.84 -17.44
CA GLY A 66 8.82 -15.15 -16.35
C GLY A 66 9.04 -14.34 -15.07
N GLU A 67 10.23 -13.80 -14.84
CA GLU A 67 10.52 -13.01 -13.65
C GLU A 67 9.91 -11.60 -13.72
N GLN A 68 9.66 -11.05 -12.54
CA GLN A 68 9.10 -9.71 -12.31
C GLN A 68 10.03 -8.96 -11.34
N ILE A 69 10.25 -7.66 -11.54
CA ILE A 69 10.93 -6.80 -10.56
C ILE A 69 10.00 -5.70 -10.07
N CYS A 70 10.07 -5.36 -8.79
CA CYS A 70 9.35 -4.21 -8.26
C CYS A 70 9.77 -2.90 -8.94
N THR A 71 8.80 -2.06 -9.29
CA THR A 71 9.02 -0.76 -9.97
C THR A 71 9.44 0.36 -9.02
N ASP A 72 9.08 0.26 -7.73
CA ASP A 72 9.39 1.28 -6.71
C ASP A 72 10.78 1.07 -6.07
N LEU A 73 11.70 0.49 -6.85
CA LEU A 73 13.14 0.36 -6.55
C LEU A 73 13.48 -0.35 -5.22
N CYS A 74 12.59 -1.16 -4.65
CA CYS A 74 12.95 -2.01 -3.50
C CYS A 74 13.90 -3.16 -3.89
N GLY A 75 14.17 -3.34 -5.20
CA GLY A 75 15.13 -4.31 -5.72
C GLY A 75 14.68 -5.76 -5.69
N ARG A 76 13.46 -6.05 -5.19
CA ARG A 76 12.94 -7.42 -5.10
C ARG A 76 12.55 -7.94 -6.47
N VAL A 77 13.10 -9.10 -6.82
CA VAL A 77 12.75 -9.88 -8.01
C VAL A 77 11.89 -11.06 -7.57
N PHE A 78 10.77 -11.26 -8.25
CA PHE A 78 9.85 -12.37 -8.05
C PHE A 78 9.98 -13.35 -9.22
N PRO A 79 9.87 -14.66 -8.96
CA PRO A 79 10.01 -15.68 -10.00
C PRO A 79 8.84 -15.70 -10.99
N SER A 80 7.68 -15.15 -10.61
CA SER A 80 6.51 -14.98 -11.46
C SER A 80 5.58 -13.88 -10.92
N ILE A 81 4.52 -13.55 -11.65
CA ILE A 81 3.49 -12.61 -11.17
C ILE A 81 2.69 -13.22 -10.02
N GLU A 82 2.39 -14.52 -10.08
CA GLU A 82 1.67 -15.25 -9.04
C GLU A 82 2.47 -15.29 -7.74
N ALA A 83 3.80 -15.39 -7.81
CA ALA A 83 4.65 -15.31 -6.63
C ALA A 83 4.65 -13.92 -5.97
N MET A 84 4.47 -12.85 -6.76
CA MET A 84 4.29 -11.51 -6.23
C MET A 84 2.90 -11.35 -5.58
N GLU A 85 1.86 -11.86 -6.23
CA GLU A 85 0.49 -11.83 -5.70
C GLU A 85 0.38 -12.63 -4.39
N ALA A 86 1.01 -13.81 -4.33
CA ALA A 86 1.06 -14.61 -3.11
C ALA A 86 1.82 -13.90 -1.97
N ASP A 87 2.95 -13.24 -2.25
CA ASP A 87 3.69 -12.45 -1.25
C ASP A 87 2.85 -11.27 -0.73
N ALA A 88 2.05 -10.66 -1.60
CA ALA A 88 1.13 -9.60 -1.22
C ALA A 88 -0.05 -10.13 -0.37
N GLU A 89 -0.62 -11.27 -0.72
CA GLU A 89 -1.70 -11.91 0.04
C GLU A 89 -1.24 -12.38 1.42
N GLU A 90 -0.01 -12.89 1.54
CA GLU A 90 0.53 -13.37 2.83
C GLU A 90 0.82 -12.22 3.82
N HIS A 91 1.17 -11.04 3.30
CA HIS A 91 1.77 -9.99 4.13
C HIS A 91 1.02 -8.66 4.15
N LEU A 92 0.18 -8.35 3.16
CA LEU A 92 -0.46 -7.03 3.01
C LEU A 92 -1.98 -7.07 3.13
N LEU A 93 -2.61 -8.23 2.91
CA LEU A 93 -4.06 -8.45 2.94
C LEU A 93 -4.44 -9.31 4.15
#